data_AF-A0A2N7QS98-F1
#
_entry.id   AF-A0A2N7QS98-F1
#
_cell.length_a   1.000
_cell.length_b   1.000
_cell.length_c   1.000
_cell.angle_alpha   90.00
_cell.angle_beta   90.00
_cell.angle_gamma   90.00
#
_symmetry.space_group_name_H-M   'P 1'
#
loop_
_entity.id
_entity.type
_entity.pdbx_description
1 polymer ?
#
loop_
_entity_poly.entity_id
_entity_poly.type
_entity_poly.pdbx_seq_one_letter_code
_entity_poly.pdbx_strand_id
1 'polypeptide(L)'
;MSGYANSIVLQHLEQALRDLLSGRGSLTEGVRDVVQWARSNHGLDDEHFRIFVGVDSDTDRFPLGAVREKWSEGALREVDAERLVAENHYRELVMDSSRSLLEAVVAIRPKATYTDPRLG
;
A
#
# COMPACT_ATOMS: atom_id res chain seq x y z
N MET A 1 -17.80 -9.79 0.98
CA MET A 1 -18.29 -9.91 -0.41
C MET A 1 -17.08 -9.65 -1.28
N SER A 2 -16.51 -10.66 -1.93
CA SER A 2 -15.33 -10.50 -2.79
C SER A 2 -15.73 -9.66 -4.02
N GLY A 3 -15.12 -8.48 -4.21
CA GLY A 3 -15.36 -7.65 -5.39
C GLY A 3 -14.80 -8.31 -6.66
N TYR A 4 -15.39 -8.04 -7.81
CA TYR A 4 -14.87 -8.55 -9.09
C TYR A 4 -13.44 -8.04 -9.36
N ALA A 5 -12.63 -8.87 -10.01
CA ALA A 5 -11.28 -8.51 -10.43
C ALA A 5 -11.33 -7.36 -11.46
N ASN A 6 -10.83 -6.19 -11.06
CA ASN A 6 -10.77 -4.99 -11.89
C ASN A 6 -9.36 -4.81 -12.45
N SER A 7 -9.20 -4.86 -13.77
CA SER A 7 -7.88 -4.82 -14.42
C SER A 7 -7.10 -3.51 -14.18
N ILE A 8 -7.78 -2.36 -14.09
CA ILE A 8 -7.14 -1.06 -13.79
C ILE A 8 -6.62 -1.06 -12.36
N VAL A 9 -7.45 -1.51 -11.41
CA VAL A 9 -7.03 -1.56 -10.00
C VAL A 9 -5.88 -2.53 -9.80
N LEU A 10 -5.92 -3.71 -10.41
CA LEU A 10 -4.84 -4.69 -10.33
C LEU A 10 -3.54 -4.18 -10.95
N GLN A 11 -3.59 -3.37 -12.01
CA GLN A 11 -2.40 -2.71 -12.57
C GLN A 11 -1.79 -1.70 -11.60
N HIS A 12 -2.61 -0.85 -10.97
CA HIS A 12 -2.12 0.10 -9.98
C HIS A 12 -1.56 -0.57 -8.74
N LEU A 13 -2.25 -1.61 -8.24
CA LEU A 13 -1.80 -2.40 -7.10
C LEU A 13 -0.47 -3.12 -7.42
N GLU A 14 -0.35 -3.73 -8.60
CA GLU A 14 0.91 -4.33 -9.05
C GLU A 14 2.05 -3.30 -9.08
N GLN A 15 1.79 -2.10 -9.59
CA GLN A 15 2.79 -1.05 -9.65
C GLN A 15 3.21 -0.59 -8.25
N ALA A 16 2.26 -0.35 -7.35
CA ALA A 16 2.54 0.04 -5.96
C ALA A 16 3.39 -1.03 -5.23
N LEU A 17 3.08 -2.31 -5.42
CA LEU A 17 3.85 -3.41 -4.84
C LEU A 17 5.28 -3.46 -5.39
N ARG A 18 5.44 -3.26 -6.71
CA ARG A 18 6.76 -3.20 -7.34
C ARG A 18 7.58 -2.03 -6.83
N ASP A 19 6.95 -0.87 -6.65
CA ASP A 19 7.62 0.32 -6.12
C ASP A 19 8.08 0.09 -4.69
N LEU A 20 7.21 -0.45 -3.82
CA LEU A 20 7.55 -0.81 -2.45
C LEU A 20 8.71 -1.82 -2.38
N LEU A 21 8.64 -2.90 -3.17
CA LEU A 21 9.69 -3.93 -3.23
C LEU A 21 11.02 -3.41 -3.77
N SER A 22 10.98 -2.39 -4.65
CA SER A 22 12.18 -1.74 -5.17
C SER A 22 12.78 -0.68 -4.23
N GLY A 23 12.10 -0.38 -3.12
CA GLY A 23 12.50 0.68 -2.20
C GLY A 23 12.34 2.08 -2.79
N ARG A 24 11.42 2.27 -3.75
CA ARG A 24 11.04 3.61 -4.21
C ARG A 24 10.14 4.27 -3.17
N GLY A 25 10.60 5.39 -2.62
CA GLY A 25 9.91 6.08 -1.54
C GLY A 25 10.13 5.43 -0.17
N SER A 26 9.44 5.94 0.84
CA SER A 26 9.43 5.35 2.18
C SER A 26 8.51 4.15 2.27
N LEU A 27 8.74 3.28 3.28
CA LEU A 27 7.85 2.14 3.51
C LEU A 27 6.42 2.61 3.81
N THR A 28 6.28 3.69 4.58
CA THR A 28 4.98 4.25 4.92
C THR A 28 4.22 4.74 3.68
N GLU A 29 4.90 5.46 2.77
CA GLU A 29 4.28 5.92 1.52
C GLU A 29 3.82 4.75 0.66
N GLY A 30 4.67 3.74 0.44
CA GLY A 30 4.30 2.61 -0.40
C GLY A 30 3.20 1.73 0.22
N VAL A 31 3.15 1.60 1.56
CA VAL A 31 2.04 0.91 2.25
C VAL A 31 0.73 1.66 2.00
N ARG A 32 0.73 2.99 2.13
CA ARG A 32 -0.47 3.81 1.88
C ARG A 32 -0.94 3.73 0.43
N ASP A 33 -0.01 3.69 -0.52
CA ASP A 33 -0.31 3.48 -1.93
C ASP A 33 -0.97 2.11 -2.18
N VAL A 34 -0.54 1.05 -1.49
CA VAL A 34 -1.18 -0.28 -1.55
C VAL A 34 -2.59 -0.24 -0.95
N VAL A 35 -2.76 0.35 0.24
CA VAL A 35 -4.05 0.42 0.96
C VAL A 35 -5.10 1.21 0.17
N GLN A 36 -4.70 2.22 -0.60
CA GLN A 36 -5.60 2.98 -1.48
C GLN A 36 -6.44 2.05 -2.40
N TRP A 37 -5.88 0.91 -2.80
CA TRP A 37 -6.52 -0.06 -3.69
C TRP A 37 -7.21 -1.23 -2.96
N ALA A 38 -7.15 -1.29 -1.63
CA ALA A 38 -7.64 -2.42 -0.84
C ALA A 38 -9.16 -2.42 -0.60
N ARG A 39 -9.89 -1.34 -0.95
CA ARG A 39 -11.31 -1.15 -0.55
C ARG A 39 -12.29 -2.25 -1.00
N SER A 40 -12.03 -3.00 -2.07
CA SER A 40 -12.95 -4.06 -2.52
C SER A 40 -12.28 -5.41 -2.83
N ASN A 41 -11.04 -5.60 -2.39
CA ASN A 41 -10.19 -6.79 -2.55
C ASN A 41 -10.02 -7.33 -3.98
N HIS A 42 -10.83 -6.93 -4.96
CA HIS A 42 -10.65 -7.13 -6.40
C HIS A 42 -10.36 -8.58 -6.79
N GLY A 43 -11.09 -9.52 -6.20
CA GLY A 43 -10.95 -10.96 -6.42
C GLY A 43 -9.78 -11.60 -5.67
N LEU A 44 -9.04 -10.83 -4.86
CA LEU A 44 -7.98 -11.30 -3.98
C LEU A 44 -8.54 -11.58 -2.58
N ASP A 45 -7.78 -12.35 -1.79
CA ASP A 45 -8.10 -12.59 -0.39
C ASP A 45 -7.84 -11.35 0.47
N ASP A 46 -8.83 -10.97 1.28
CA ASP A 46 -8.78 -9.94 2.31
C ASP A 46 -7.56 -10.07 3.24
N GLU A 47 -7.12 -11.31 3.50
CA GLU A 47 -5.96 -11.60 4.36
C GLU A 47 -4.68 -10.96 3.83
N HIS A 48 -4.50 -10.85 2.51
CA HIS A 48 -3.33 -10.19 1.94
C HIS A 48 -3.25 -8.71 2.31
N PHE A 49 -4.38 -8.06 2.60
CA PHE A 49 -4.42 -6.63 2.88
C PHE A 49 -4.32 -6.30 4.38
N ARG A 50 -4.54 -7.27 5.27
CA ARG A 50 -4.59 -7.01 6.72
C ARG A 50 -3.30 -6.38 7.27
N ILE A 51 -2.14 -6.88 6.82
CA ILE A 51 -0.85 -6.32 7.24
C ILE A 51 -0.71 -4.86 6.80
N PHE A 52 -1.05 -4.55 5.55
CA PHE A 52 -0.94 -3.18 5.03
C PHE A 52 -1.87 -2.22 5.75
N VAL A 53 -3.12 -2.63 6.01
CA VAL A 53 -4.10 -1.82 6.76
C VAL A 53 -3.63 -1.59 8.20
N GLY A 54 -3.09 -2.62 8.85
CA GLY A 54 -2.54 -2.49 10.20
C GLY A 54 -1.36 -1.51 10.24
N VAL A 55 -0.41 -1.64 9.33
CA VAL A 55 0.74 -0.74 9.25
C VAL A 55 0.33 0.68 8.89
N ASP A 56 -0.58 0.90 7.93
CA ASP A 56 -1.10 2.24 7.60
C ASP A 56 -1.78 2.88 8.82
N SER A 57 -2.54 2.11 9.60
CA SER A 57 -3.15 2.58 10.84
C SER A 57 -2.12 2.96 11.90
N ASP A 58 -1.08 2.14 12.11
CA ASP A 58 -0.04 2.41 13.12
C ASP A 58 0.87 3.59 12.73
N THR A 59 0.92 3.91 11.44
CA THR A 59 1.77 4.95 10.85
C THR A 59 0.98 6.17 10.36
N ASP A 60 -0.34 6.22 10.61
CA ASP A 60 -1.26 7.27 10.12
C ASP A 60 -0.87 8.67 10.60
N ARG A 61 -0.31 8.74 11.81
CA ARG A 61 0.14 9.95 12.50
C ARG A 61 1.31 10.65 11.81
N PHE A 62 2.07 9.95 10.96
CA PHE A 62 3.25 10.54 10.32
C PHE A 62 2.86 11.40 9.11
N PRO A 63 3.33 12.67 9.02
CA PRO A 63 3.00 13.54 7.91
C PRO A 63 3.74 13.10 6.64
N LEU A 64 2.98 12.83 5.58
CA LEU A 64 3.49 12.43 4.25
C LEU A 64 3.03 13.41 3.16
N GLY A 65 3.84 13.58 2.11
CA GLY A 65 3.52 14.44 0.98
C GLY A 65 3.32 15.92 1.35
N ALA A 66 2.41 16.59 0.66
CA ALA A 66 2.25 18.06 0.72
C ALA A 66 1.87 18.61 2.10
N VAL A 67 1.30 17.80 3.01
CA VAL A 67 0.99 18.26 4.37
C VAL A 67 2.25 18.68 5.13
N ARG A 68 3.41 18.13 4.78
CA ARG A 68 4.71 18.43 5.39
C ARG A 68 5.13 19.89 5.18
N GLU A 69 4.65 20.56 4.12
CA GLU A 69 4.92 21.98 3.86
C GLU A 69 4.37 22.91 4.96
N LYS A 70 3.42 22.41 5.76
CA LYS A 70 2.79 23.15 6.87
C LYS A 70 3.49 22.94 8.21
N TRP A 71 4.49 22.07 8.27
CA TRP A 71 5.21 21.73 9.50
C TRP A 71 6.54 22.48 9.60
N SER A 72 6.99 22.75 10.82
CA SER A 72 8.34 23.28 11.03
C SER A 72 9.39 22.20 10.74
N GLU A 73 10.57 22.62 10.27
CA GLU A 73 11.66 21.67 10.00
C GLU A 73 12.07 20.86 11.23
N GLY A 74 12.07 21.48 12.42
CA GLY A 74 12.42 20.78 13.67
C GLY A 74 11.44 19.65 13.98
N ALA A 75 10.13 19.95 13.90
CA ALA A 75 9.09 18.94 14.13
C ALA A 75 9.15 17.81 13.09
N LEU A 76 9.45 18.13 11.82
CA LEU A 76 9.62 17.10 10.78
C LEU A 76 10.79 16.16 11.07
N ARG A 77 11.94 16.67 11.54
CA ARG A 77 13.09 15.83 11.91
C ARG A 77 12.76 14.84 13.02
N GLU A 78 12.01 15.28 14.03
CA GLU A 78 11.60 14.43 15.15
C GLU A 78 10.66 13.31 14.70
N VAL A 79 9.58 13.66 13.99
CA VAL A 79 8.61 12.65 13.52
C VAL A 79 9.16 11.75 12.43
N ASP A 80 10.12 12.21 11.62
CA ASP A 80 10.82 11.36 10.65
C ASP A 80 11.72 10.33 11.35
N ALA A 81 12.37 10.68 12.45
CA ALA A 81 13.15 9.73 13.24
C ALA A 81 12.24 8.65 13.86
N GLU A 82 11.08 9.03 14.42
CA GLU A 82 10.09 8.07 14.90
C GLU A 82 9.54 7.18 13.79
N ARG A 83 9.25 7.75 12.62
CA ARG A 83 8.78 7.00 11.46
C ARG A 83 9.81 5.96 11.02
N LEU A 84 11.10 6.32 10.95
CA LEU A 84 12.16 5.38 10.56
C LEU A 84 12.25 4.18 11.52
N VAL A 85 12.03 4.39 12.81
CA VAL A 85 11.98 3.29 13.79
C VAL A 85 10.81 2.36 13.51
N ALA A 86 9.61 2.91 13.29
CA ALA A 86 8.43 2.13 12.94
C ALA A 86 8.59 1.39 11.61
N GLU A 87 9.14 2.04 10.59
CA GLU A 87 9.40 1.42 9.28
C GLU A 87 10.39 0.27 9.39
N ASN A 88 11.45 0.41 10.18
CA ASN A 88 12.40 -0.68 10.40
C ASN A 88 11.76 -1.86 11.15
N HIS A 89 10.84 -1.60 12.09
CA HIS A 89 10.10 -2.64 12.79
C HIS A 89 9.23 -3.47 11.82
N TYR A 90 8.55 -2.83 10.88
CA TYR A 90 7.64 -3.51 9.94
C TYR A 90 8.30 -4.00 8.64
N ARG A 91 9.55 -3.61 8.37
CA ARG A 91 10.19 -3.81 7.05
C ARG A 91 10.11 -5.23 6.52
N GLU A 92 10.52 -6.22 7.31
CA GLU A 92 10.54 -7.61 6.85
C GLU A 92 9.13 -8.11 6.54
N LEU A 93 8.21 -7.89 7.48
CA LEU A 93 6.81 -8.31 7.37
C LEU A 93 6.11 -7.70 6.16
N VAL A 94 6.30 -6.40 5.92
CA VAL A 94 5.73 -5.70 4.76
C VAL A 94 6.33 -6.23 3.46
N MET A 95 7.64 -6.44 3.41
CA MET A 95 8.30 -6.96 2.20
C MET A 95 7.87 -8.39 1.86
N ASP A 96 7.71 -9.26 2.86
CA ASP A 96 7.16 -10.61 2.66
C ASP A 96 5.72 -10.55 2.17
N SER A 97 4.87 -9.74 2.83
CA SER A 97 3.47 -9.57 2.45
C SER A 97 3.32 -9.01 1.04
N SER A 98 4.21 -8.10 0.62
CA SER A 98 4.21 -7.54 -0.73
C SER A 98 4.59 -8.56 -1.79
N ARG A 99 5.51 -9.49 -1.50
CA ARG A 99 5.81 -10.60 -2.42
C ARG A 99 4.60 -11.49 -2.59
N SER A 100 3.98 -11.92 -1.49
CA SER A 100 2.80 -12.79 -1.54
C SER A 100 1.63 -12.14 -2.27
N LEU A 101 1.34 -10.87 -1.99
CA LEU A 101 0.26 -10.15 -2.68
C LEU A 101 0.59 -9.92 -4.16
N LEU A 102 1.84 -9.63 -4.53
CA LEU A 102 2.23 -9.48 -5.92
C LEU A 102 2.04 -10.77 -6.73
N GLU A 103 2.40 -11.92 -6.15
CA GLU A 103 2.16 -13.22 -6.76
C GLU A 103 0.66 -13.46 -7.01
N ALA A 104 -0.18 -13.15 -6.01
CA ALA A 104 -1.63 -13.27 -6.14
C ALA A 104 -2.21 -12.34 -7.22
N VAL A 105 -1.75 -11.08 -7.28
CA VAL A 105 -2.14 -10.10 -8.32
C VAL A 105 -1.79 -10.61 -9.71
N VAL A 106 -0.56 -11.07 -9.91
CA VAL A 106 -0.10 -11.62 -11.21
C VAL A 106 -0.92 -12.84 -11.62
N ALA A 107 -1.29 -13.70 -10.66
CA ALA A 107 -2.08 -14.90 -10.93
C ALA A 107 -3.55 -14.60 -11.34
N ILE A 108 -4.16 -13.55 -10.79
CA ILE A 108 -5.56 -13.21 -11.10
C ILE A 108 -5.72 -12.28 -12.30
N ARG A 109 -4.70 -11.49 -12.64
CA ARG A 109 -4.75 -10.49 -13.73
C ARG A 109 -5.27 -11.03 -15.07
N PRO A 110 -4.91 -12.24 -15.56
CA PRO A 110 -5.45 -12.77 -16.82
C PRO A 110 -6.96 -13.04 -16.79
N LYS A 111 -7.55 -13.15 -15.61
CA LYS A 111 -8.98 -13.41 -15.39
C LYS A 111 -9.77 -12.13 -15.13
N ALA A 112 -9.08 -10.99 -15.01
CA ALA A 112 -9.72 -9.71 -14.71
C ALA A 112 -10.49 -9.20 -15.93
N THR A 113 -11.77 -8.91 -15.73
CA THR A 113 -12.59 -8.24 -16.74
C THR A 113 -12.36 -6.74 -16.66
N TYR A 114 -12.42 -6.03 -17.79
CA TYR A 114 -12.48 -4.57 -17.78
C TYR A 114 -13.83 -4.14 -17.22
N THR A 115 -13.84 -3.60 -16.00
CA THR A 115 -15.01 -2.93 -15.43
C THR A 115 -14.62 -1.49 -15.19
N ASP A 116 -15.19 -0.57 -15.96
CA ASP A 116 -14.94 0.87 -15.79
C ASP A 116 -15.37 1.30 -14.37
N PRO A 117 -14.45 1.78 -13.52
CA PRO A 117 -14.77 2.19 -12.16
C PRO A 117 -15.69 3.44 -12.10
N ARG A 118 -16.01 4.07 -13.23
CA ARG A 118 -16.95 5.21 -13.32
C ARG A 118 -18.41 4.81 -13.56
N LEU A 119 -18.72 3.52 -13.70
CA LEU A 119 -20.06 3.01 -13.98
C LEU A 119 -20.73 2.30 -12.79
N GLY A 120 -20.19 2.43 -11.57
CA GLY A 120 -20.72 1.83 -10.34
C GLY A 120 -21.16 2.85 -9.31
#